data_AF-A0A6J8EQI9-F1
#
_entry.id   AF-A0A6J8EQI9-F1
#
_cell.length_a   1.000
_cell.length_b   1.000
_cell.length_c   1.000
_cell.angle_alpha   90.00
_cell.angle_beta   90.00
_cell.angle_gamma   90.00
#
_symmetry.space_group_name_H-M   'P 1'
#
loop_
_entity.id
_entity.type
_entity.pdbx_description
1 polymer ?
#
loop_
_entity_poly.entity_id
_entity_poly.type
_entity_poly.pdbx_seq_one_letter_code
_entity_poly.pdbx_strand_id
1 'polypeptide(L)'
;MVEMRWRNKEEFIEDSGRTNVVIAAYTTAQAIFKLYGYLEKLEDRIVYADTDSVIFTANQGGPKNYAYKLQKPYGDGIQTVCKVRGITLNYKNALSINFDAFRDMVTSSEKKTITVVDEHKILRDSKSSRVITGQQSKDYRIVFDKRVIVSDYKTLPY
;
A
#
# COMPACT_ATOMS: atom_id res chain seq x y z
N MET A 1 -4.75 25.91 14.57
CA MET A 1 -6.07 26.28 14.03
C MET A 1 -5.80 27.31 12.94
N VAL A 2 -6.11 26.98 11.68
CA VAL A 2 -5.81 27.86 10.52
C VAL A 2 -7.14 28.36 9.98
N GLU A 3 -7.29 29.67 9.86
CA GLU A 3 -8.45 30.33 9.25
C GLU A 3 -8.04 30.84 7.88
N MET A 4 -8.87 30.57 6.87
CA MET A 4 -8.64 31.02 5.48
C MET A 4 -9.75 32.01 5.11
N ARG A 5 -9.36 33.22 4.67
CA ARG A 5 -10.29 34.25 4.21
C ARG A 5 -10.00 34.59 2.75
N TRP A 6 -11.02 34.45 1.90
CA TRP A 6 -10.95 34.80 0.49
C TRP A 6 -11.23 36.30 0.30
N ARG A 7 -10.49 36.94 -0.62
CA ARG A 7 -10.82 38.26 -1.16
C ARG A 7 -10.82 38.14 -2.67
N ASN A 8 -12.00 38.22 -3.28
CA ASN A 8 -12.13 38.25 -4.73
C ASN A 8 -11.91 39.67 -5.24
N LYS A 9 -11.18 39.81 -6.34
CA LYS A 9 -11.13 41.05 -7.11
C LYS A 9 -12.19 40.95 -8.20
N GLU A 10 -13.00 41.99 -8.37
CA GLU A 10 -14.08 42.07 -9.37
C GLU A 10 -13.59 42.54 -10.75
N GLU A 11 -12.29 42.66 -10.95
CA GLU A 11 -11.71 43.07 -12.22
C GLU A 11 -11.83 41.94 -13.25
N PHE A 12 -12.56 42.21 -14.34
CA PHE A 12 -12.58 41.34 -15.51
C PHE A 12 -11.19 41.36 -16.17
N ILE A 13 -10.49 40.24 -16.11
CA ILE A 13 -9.20 40.06 -16.78
C ILE A 13 -9.51 39.55 -18.19
N GLU A 14 -9.06 40.26 -19.22
CA GLU A 14 -9.18 39.77 -20.60
C GLU A 14 -8.49 38.41 -20.76
N ASP A 15 -9.18 37.48 -21.42
CA ASP A 15 -8.64 36.16 -21.67
C ASP A 15 -7.40 36.25 -22.57
N SER A 16 -6.30 35.68 -22.09
CA SER A 16 -5.11 35.53 -22.93
C SER A 16 -5.45 34.64 -24.13
N GLY A 17 -4.96 34.97 -25.33
CA GLY A 17 -5.14 34.14 -26.53
C GLY A 17 -4.49 32.74 -26.46
N ARG A 18 -3.88 32.39 -25.31
CA ARG A 18 -3.30 31.07 -25.01
C ARG A 18 -4.18 30.22 -24.10
N THR A 19 -5.26 30.79 -23.55
CA THR A 19 -6.21 30.07 -22.68
C THR A 19 -7.20 29.32 -23.55
N ASN A 20 -7.22 27.98 -23.46
CA ASN A 20 -8.17 27.16 -24.22
C ASN A 20 -8.93 26.22 -23.28
N VAL A 21 -10.18 26.61 -22.99
CA VAL A 21 -11.08 25.87 -22.10
C VAL A 21 -11.39 24.46 -22.64
N VAL A 22 -11.43 24.29 -23.97
CA VAL A 22 -11.70 22.99 -24.60
C VAL A 22 -10.53 22.02 -24.35
N ILE A 23 -9.29 22.51 -24.45
CA ILE A 23 -8.10 21.70 -24.14
C ILE A 23 -8.11 21.29 -22.67
N ALA A 24 -8.42 22.23 -21.75
CA ALA A 24 -8.52 21.93 -20.33
C ALA A 24 -9.61 20.88 -20.03
N ALA A 25 -10.79 21.02 -20.63
CA ALA A 25 -11.86 20.03 -20.48
C ALA A 25 -11.45 18.65 -21.02
N TYR A 26 -10.78 18.60 -22.16
CA TYR A 26 -10.33 17.34 -22.77
C TYR A 26 -9.27 16.63 -21.91
N THR A 27 -8.27 17.36 -21.40
CA THR A 27 -7.23 16.76 -20.55
C THR A 27 -7.79 16.26 -19.23
N THR A 28 -8.70 17.02 -18.59
CA THR A 28 -9.40 16.58 -17.38
C THR A 28 -10.26 15.34 -17.66
N ALA A 29 -11.02 15.32 -18.76
CA ALA A 29 -11.83 14.16 -19.13
C ALA A 29 -10.99 12.90 -19.37
N GLN A 30 -9.84 13.03 -20.05
CA GLN A 30 -8.91 11.92 -20.26
C GLN A 30 -8.30 11.41 -18.95
N ALA A 31 -7.92 12.30 -18.04
CA ALA A 31 -7.42 11.92 -16.72
C ALA A 31 -8.49 11.16 -15.91
N ILE A 32 -9.73 11.69 -15.89
CA ILE A 32 -10.88 11.05 -15.25
C ILE A 32 -11.17 9.68 -15.85
N PHE A 33 -11.19 9.56 -17.18
CA PHE A 33 -11.44 8.28 -17.85
C PHE A 33 -10.40 7.23 -17.47
N LYS A 34 -9.13 7.62 -17.43
CA LYS A 34 -8.03 6.74 -17.01
C LYS A 34 -8.15 6.35 -15.54
N LEU A 35 -8.55 7.28 -14.66
CA LEU A 35 -8.83 7.02 -13.25
C LEU A 35 -9.96 5.98 -13.11
N TYR A 36 -11.08 6.16 -13.81
CA TYR A 36 -12.20 5.21 -13.80
C TYR A 36 -11.78 3.80 -14.24
N GLY A 37 -10.91 3.67 -15.25
CA GLY A 37 -10.38 2.37 -15.65
C GLY A 37 -9.57 1.65 -14.56
N TYR A 38 -9.00 2.37 -13.59
CA TYR A 38 -8.40 1.78 -12.39
C TYR A 38 -9.44 1.51 -11.31
N LEU A 39 -10.42 2.40 -11.13
CA LEU A 39 -11.47 2.23 -10.13
C LEU A 39 -12.33 0.99 -10.45
N GLU A 40 -12.67 0.77 -11.71
CA GLU A 40 -13.43 -0.39 -12.16
C GLU A 40 -12.70 -1.72 -11.86
N LYS A 41 -11.38 -1.75 -11.96
CA LYS A 41 -10.57 -2.93 -11.59
C LYS A 41 -10.49 -3.15 -10.09
N LEU A 42 -10.59 -2.08 -9.31
CA LEU A 42 -10.44 -2.12 -7.85
C LEU A 42 -11.78 -2.44 -7.17
N GLU A 43 -12.90 -2.07 -7.77
CA GLU A 43 -14.28 -2.29 -7.28
C GLU A 43 -14.40 -1.92 -5.78
N ASP A 44 -14.96 -2.80 -4.96
CA ASP A 44 -15.19 -2.64 -3.51
C ASP A 44 -13.92 -2.40 -2.69
N ARG A 45 -12.74 -2.48 -3.29
CA ARG A 45 -11.48 -2.24 -2.59
C ARG A 45 -11.17 -0.76 -2.40
N ILE A 46 -11.84 0.14 -3.12
CA ILE A 46 -11.54 1.57 -3.07
C ILE A 46 -12.01 2.18 -1.75
N VAL A 47 -11.10 2.87 -1.06
CA VAL A 47 -11.39 3.64 0.16
C VAL A 47 -11.55 5.12 -0.17
N TYR A 48 -10.74 5.62 -1.11
CA TYR A 48 -10.72 7.02 -1.52
C TYR A 48 -10.08 7.17 -2.91
N ALA A 49 -10.50 8.17 -3.67
CA ALA A 49 -9.88 8.56 -4.93
C ALA A 49 -9.91 10.09 -5.08
N ASP A 50 -8.81 10.66 -5.57
CA ASP A 50 -8.69 12.09 -5.85
C ASP A 50 -7.73 12.31 -7.01
N THR A 51 -8.22 12.96 -8.07
CA THR A 51 -7.52 13.46 -9.27
C THR A 51 -6.59 12.44 -9.96
N ASP A 52 -5.49 12.07 -9.34
CA ASP A 52 -4.46 11.16 -9.83
C ASP A 52 -4.08 10.04 -8.84
N SER A 53 -4.78 9.95 -7.69
CA SER A 53 -4.48 9.05 -6.60
C SER A 53 -5.69 8.18 -6.22
N VAL A 54 -5.43 6.91 -5.90
CA VAL A 54 -6.43 5.96 -5.41
C VAL A 54 -5.88 5.22 -4.20
N ILE A 55 -6.63 5.25 -3.09
CA ILE A 55 -6.36 4.49 -1.88
C ILE A 55 -7.26 3.26 -1.91
N PHE A 56 -6.68 2.06 -1.87
CA PHE A 56 -7.44 0.82 -1.93
C PHE A 56 -6.96 -0.21 -0.91
N THR A 57 -7.83 -1.15 -0.56
CA THR A 57 -7.57 -2.26 0.35
C THR A 57 -7.00 -3.45 -0.41
N ALA A 58 -5.69 -3.69 -0.24
CA ALA A 58 -5.06 -4.92 -0.74
C ALA A 58 -5.32 -6.06 0.26
N ASN A 59 -6.43 -6.79 0.10
CA ASN A 59 -6.81 -7.89 0.99
C ASN A 59 -6.02 -9.20 0.76
N GLN A 60 -4.88 -9.16 0.09
CA GLN A 60 -4.19 -10.38 -0.32
C GLN A 60 -3.41 -11.08 0.81
N GLY A 61 -3.10 -10.39 1.91
CA GLY A 61 -2.37 -10.95 3.05
C GLY A 61 -3.19 -11.16 4.33
N GLY A 62 -4.48 -10.82 4.32
CA GLY A 62 -5.27 -10.73 5.56
C GLY A 62 -4.88 -9.53 6.45
N PRO A 63 -5.50 -9.39 7.64
CA PRO A 63 -5.33 -8.20 8.47
C PRO A 63 -3.87 -7.95 8.88
N LYS A 64 -3.41 -6.71 8.70
CA LYS A 64 -2.06 -6.22 9.08
C LYS A 64 -0.89 -6.81 8.26
N ASN A 65 -1.15 -7.22 7.02
CA ASN A 65 -0.13 -7.62 6.04
C ASN A 65 -0.23 -6.74 4.79
N TYR A 66 0.56 -5.67 4.73
CA TYR A 66 0.57 -4.71 3.62
C TYR A 66 1.94 -4.08 3.43
N ALA A 67 2.25 -3.68 2.20
CA ALA A 67 3.45 -2.92 1.87
C ALA A 67 3.12 -1.86 0.81
N TYR A 68 3.67 -0.65 0.96
CA TYR A 68 3.47 0.45 0.01
C TYR A 68 4.70 1.34 -0.07
N LYS A 69 4.85 2.02 -1.21
CA LYS A 69 5.84 3.08 -1.47
C LYS A 69 5.08 4.40 -1.63
N LEU A 70 5.47 5.43 -0.90
CA LEU A 70 4.92 6.79 -0.97
C LEU A 70 6.04 7.77 -1.31
N GLN A 71 5.71 8.80 -2.09
CA GLN A 71 6.59 9.95 -2.21
C GLN A 71 6.52 10.75 -0.90
N LYS A 72 7.67 11.17 -0.35
CA LYS A 72 7.67 11.93 0.89
C LYS A 72 7.01 13.30 0.65
N PRO A 73 6.11 13.75 1.55
CA PRO A 73 5.47 15.06 1.41
C PRO A 73 6.46 16.21 1.67
N TYR A 74 7.55 15.95 2.38
CA TYR A 74 8.61 16.91 2.64
C TYR A 74 9.97 16.23 2.47
N GLY A 75 10.79 16.74 1.54
CA GLY A 75 12.10 16.19 1.17
C GLY A 75 12.06 15.31 -0.08
N ASP A 76 13.23 15.13 -0.70
CA ASP A 76 13.39 14.27 -1.87
C ASP A 76 13.49 12.79 -1.47
N GLY A 77 12.86 11.92 -2.25
CA GLY A 77 12.91 10.47 -2.09
C GLY A 77 11.60 9.77 -1.68
N ILE A 78 11.68 8.44 -1.71
CA ILE A 78 10.54 7.52 -1.53
C ILE A 78 10.55 6.96 -0.11
N GLN A 79 9.43 7.06 0.60
CA GLN A 79 9.18 6.33 1.83
C GLN A 79 8.59 4.96 1.52
N THR A 80 9.28 3.91 1.94
CA THR A 80 8.76 2.54 1.84
C THR A 80 8.28 2.08 3.21
N VAL A 81 7.05 1.57 3.28
CA VAL A 81 6.48 0.98 4.49
C VAL A 81 6.11 -0.46 4.21
N CYS A 82 6.55 -1.36 5.09
CA CYS A 82 6.13 -2.76 5.10
C CYS A 82 5.57 -3.08 6.47
N LYS A 83 4.45 -3.80 6.51
CA LYS A 83 3.81 -4.29 7.73
C LYS A 83 3.47 -5.75 7.54
N VAL A 84 4.03 -6.60 8.38
CA VAL A 84 3.75 -8.04 8.41
C VAL A 84 3.36 -8.44 9.82
N ARG A 85 2.23 -9.13 9.96
CA ARG A 85 1.72 -9.59 11.26
C ARG A 85 2.56 -10.76 11.76
N GLY A 86 2.90 -10.73 13.04
CA GLY A 86 3.57 -11.84 13.72
C GLY A 86 5.09 -11.89 13.53
N ILE A 87 5.65 -11.01 12.69
CA ILE A 87 7.10 -10.87 12.49
C ILE A 87 7.54 -9.50 12.96
N THR A 88 8.63 -9.47 13.73
CA THR A 88 9.26 -8.21 14.13
C THR A 88 10.12 -7.72 12.97
N LEU A 89 9.85 -6.53 12.45
CA LEU A 89 10.66 -5.90 11.42
C LEU A 89 11.90 -5.26 12.05
N ASN A 90 12.87 -6.09 12.41
CA ASN A 90 14.22 -5.62 12.71
C ASN A 90 14.98 -5.35 11.39
N TYR A 91 16.20 -4.81 11.48
CA TYR A 91 17.00 -4.49 10.29
C TYR A 91 17.24 -5.72 9.38
N LYS A 92 17.69 -6.86 9.93
CA LYS A 92 17.92 -8.11 9.18
C LYS A 92 16.65 -8.61 8.48
N ASN A 93 15.53 -8.60 9.19
CA ASN A 93 14.23 -9.08 8.71
C ASN A 93 13.64 -8.13 7.66
N ALA A 94 13.85 -6.83 7.80
CA ALA A 94 13.41 -5.83 6.82
C ALA A 94 14.18 -5.92 5.49
N LEU A 95 15.41 -6.43 5.50
CA LEU A 95 16.13 -6.74 4.25
C LEU A 95 15.46 -7.91 3.51
N SER A 96 14.99 -8.93 4.24
CA SER A 96 14.36 -10.12 3.67
C SER A 96 12.89 -9.90 3.30
N ILE A 97 12.14 -9.20 4.16
CA ILE A 97 10.75 -8.81 3.96
C ILE A 97 10.73 -7.32 3.62
N ASN A 98 11.00 -7.04 2.34
CA ASN A 98 10.94 -5.70 1.77
C ASN A 98 9.74 -5.57 0.81
N PHE A 99 9.50 -4.37 0.28
CA PHE A 99 8.38 -4.11 -0.62
C PHE A 99 8.46 -4.95 -1.90
N ASP A 100 9.64 -5.12 -2.46
CA ASP A 100 9.83 -5.85 -3.72
C ASP A 100 9.59 -7.35 -3.51
N ALA A 101 10.07 -7.93 -2.39
CA ALA A 101 9.74 -9.29 -1.97
C ALA A 101 8.24 -9.47 -1.72
N PHE A 102 7.57 -8.49 -1.11
CA PHE A 102 6.12 -8.52 -0.89
C PHE A 102 5.35 -8.46 -2.22
N ARG A 103 5.75 -7.59 -3.13
CA ARG A 103 5.20 -7.48 -4.48
C ARG A 103 5.36 -8.80 -5.23
N ASP A 104 6.54 -9.41 -5.18
CA ASP A 104 6.83 -10.68 -5.86
C ASP A 104 5.96 -11.81 -5.32
N MET A 105 5.77 -11.91 -4.00
CA MET A 105 4.90 -12.94 -3.40
C MET A 105 3.42 -12.77 -3.74
N VAL A 106 2.98 -11.54 -4.00
CA VAL A 106 1.61 -11.21 -4.40
C VAL A 106 1.39 -11.44 -5.89
N THR A 107 2.38 -11.08 -6.71
CA THR A 107 2.26 -11.07 -8.19
C THR A 107 2.57 -12.44 -8.78
N SER A 108 3.49 -13.19 -8.16
CA SER A 108 3.94 -14.47 -8.70
C SER A 108 2.91 -15.56 -8.44
N SER A 109 2.66 -16.38 -9.46
CA SER A 109 1.81 -17.58 -9.34
C SER A 109 2.43 -18.65 -8.43
N GLU A 110 3.74 -18.56 -8.16
CA GLU A 110 4.45 -19.51 -7.32
C GLU A 110 4.33 -19.17 -5.83
N LYS A 111 4.07 -20.20 -5.02
CA LYS A 111 3.96 -20.08 -3.57
C LYS A 111 5.36 -19.96 -2.93
N LYS A 112 5.90 -18.74 -2.92
CA LYS A 112 7.17 -18.44 -2.25
C LYS A 112 6.98 -18.38 -0.74
N THR A 113 7.95 -18.94 -0.01
CA THR A 113 8.02 -18.90 1.46
C THR A 113 9.32 -18.23 1.86
N ILE A 114 9.24 -17.26 2.79
CA ILE A 114 10.40 -16.53 3.30
C ILE A 114 10.61 -16.94 4.76
N THR A 115 11.75 -17.55 5.07
CA THR A 115 12.12 -17.88 6.45
C THR A 115 12.90 -16.73 7.06
N VAL A 116 12.43 -16.24 8.20
CA VAL A 116 13.04 -15.17 8.97
C VAL A 116 13.62 -15.74 10.25
N VAL A 117 14.86 -15.39 10.58
CA VAL A 117 15.57 -15.91 11.76
C VAL A 117 15.93 -14.76 12.70
N ASP A 118 15.30 -14.76 13.87
CA ASP A 118 15.64 -13.89 14.99
C ASP A 118 16.63 -14.63 15.92
N GLU A 119 17.92 -14.32 15.84
CA GLU A 119 18.98 -14.96 16.66
C GLU A 119 18.81 -14.72 18.17
N HIS A 120 18.36 -13.52 18.55
CA HIS A 120 18.30 -13.05 19.94
C HIS A 120 16.86 -12.67 20.32
N LYS A 121 15.95 -13.64 20.31
CA LYS A 121 14.54 -13.41 20.66
C LYS A 121 14.31 -13.59 22.15
N ILE A 122 13.62 -12.62 22.76
CA ILE A 122 13.11 -12.77 24.13
C ILE A 122 11.95 -13.76 24.10
N LEU A 123 12.12 -14.88 24.80
CA LEU A 123 11.16 -15.96 24.94
C LEU A 123 10.85 -16.17 26.42
N ARG A 124 9.67 -16.72 26.72
CA ARG A 124 9.31 -17.14 28.08
C ARG A 124 9.22 -18.66 28.09
N ASP A 125 9.98 -19.30 28.97
CA ASP A 125 9.81 -20.72 29.23
C ASP A 125 8.46 -20.95 29.92
N SER A 126 7.59 -21.71 29.27
CA SER A 126 6.24 -21.99 29.77
C SER A 126 6.25 -22.77 31.09
N LYS A 127 7.29 -23.57 31.36
CA LYS A 127 7.34 -24.43 32.54
C LYS A 127 7.92 -23.69 33.74
N SER A 128 9.06 -23.02 33.56
CA SER A 128 9.72 -22.29 34.65
C SER A 128 9.27 -20.84 34.79
N SER A 129 8.45 -20.32 33.87
CA SER A 129 8.11 -18.90 33.77
C SER A 129 9.31 -17.95 33.65
N ARG A 130 10.49 -18.47 33.34
CA ARG A 130 11.72 -17.67 33.18
C ARG A 130 11.76 -17.01 31.81
N VAL A 131 12.29 -15.79 31.77
CA VAL A 131 12.60 -15.10 30.51
C VAL A 131 13.97 -15.56 30.05
N ILE A 132 14.06 -16.04 28.82
CA ILE A 132 15.30 -16.50 28.19
C ILE A 132 15.46 -15.81 26.84
N THR A 133 16.70 -15.60 26.43
CA THR A 133 17.01 -15.19 25.06
C THR A 133 17.35 -16.43 24.25
N GLY A 134 16.68 -16.64 23.13
CA GLY A 134 16.91 -17.80 22.27
C GLY A 134 16.66 -17.50 20.80
N GLN A 135 17.08 -18.40 19.94
CA GLN A 135 16.85 -18.29 18.51
C GLN A 135 15.40 -18.68 18.17
N GLN A 136 14.76 -17.90 17.30
CA GLN A 136 13.43 -18.20 16.76
C GLN A 136 13.44 -18.04 15.24
N SER A 137 13.03 -19.08 14.52
CA SER A 137 12.72 -18.99 13.09
C SER A 137 11.21 -18.87 12.87
N LYS A 138 10.81 -18.13 11.82
CA LYS A 138 9.43 -17.98 11.39
C LYS A 138 9.35 -18.05 9.88
N ASP A 139 8.47 -18.91 9.39
CA ASP A 139 8.17 -18.99 7.96
C ASP A 139 7.01 -18.07 7.62
N TYR A 140 7.25 -17.14 6.69
CA TYR A 140 6.26 -16.24 6.15
C TYR A 140 5.82 -16.72 4.77
N ARG A 141 4.51 -16.94 4.62
CA ARG A 141 3.88 -17.35 3.36
C ARG A 141 2.55 -16.63 3.22
N ILE A 142 2.25 -16.17 2.02
CA ILE A 142 0.91 -15.70 1.69
C ILE A 142 0.01 -16.93 1.50
N VAL A 143 -1.03 -17.04 2.32
CA VAL A 143 -1.97 -18.16 2.27
C VAL A 143 -3.37 -17.60 2.07
N PHE A 144 -4.09 -18.18 1.11
CA PHE A 144 -5.48 -17.90 0.82
C PHE A 144 -6.34 -19.06 1.36
N ASP A 145 -6.44 -19.17 2.68
CA ASP A 145 -7.23 -20.21 3.37
C ASP A 145 -8.73 -19.89 3.36
N LYS A 146 -9.07 -18.60 3.34
CA LYS A 146 -10.45 -18.10 3.40
C LYS A 146 -10.92 -17.40 2.13
N ARG A 147 -10.09 -17.34 1.10
CA ARG A 147 -10.40 -16.65 -0.16
C ARG A 147 -9.88 -17.42 -1.37
N VAL A 148 -10.54 -17.28 -2.50
CA VAL A 148 -10.14 -17.79 -3.81
C VAL A 148 -9.69 -16.62 -4.67
N ILE A 149 -8.49 -16.69 -5.24
CA ILE A 149 -8.02 -15.70 -6.22
C ILE A 149 -8.70 -16.01 -7.55
N VAL A 150 -9.41 -15.02 -8.09
CA VAL A 150 -9.99 -15.01 -9.44
C VAL A 150 -9.05 -14.21 -10.35
N SER A 151 -9.38 -14.04 -11.63
CA SER A 151 -8.67 -13.13 -12.55
C SER A 151 -8.50 -11.73 -11.96
N ASP A 152 -7.43 -11.04 -12.38
CA ASP A 152 -7.11 -9.65 -11.99
C ASP A 152 -6.93 -9.39 -10.48
N TYR A 153 -6.34 -10.34 -9.75
CA TYR A 153 -6.06 -10.22 -8.31
C TYR A 153 -7.30 -9.96 -7.45
N LYS A 154 -8.48 -10.30 -7.98
CA LYS A 154 -9.73 -10.29 -7.24
C LYS A 154 -9.74 -11.50 -6.29
N THR A 155 -10.19 -11.31 -5.06
CA THR A 155 -10.27 -12.40 -4.08
C THR A 155 -11.71 -12.51 -3.59
N LEU A 156 -12.33 -13.68 -3.78
CA LEU A 156 -13.67 -13.98 -3.28
C LEU A 156 -13.57 -14.81 -2.01
N PRO A 157 -14.46 -14.64 -1.02
CA PRO A 157 -14.56 -15.59 0.08
C PRO A 157 -14.96 -16.99 -0.45
N TYR A 158 -14.60 -18.05 0.30
CA TYR A 158 -15.24 -19.36 0.14
C TYR A 158 -16.69 -19.31 0.62
#